data_AF-A0A662KSP4-F1
#
_entry.id   AF-A0A662KSP4-F1
#
_cell.length_a   1.000
_cell.length_b   1.000
_cell.length_c   1.000
_cell.angle_alpha   90.00
_cell.angle_beta   90.00
_cell.angle_gamma   90.00
#
_symmetry.space_group_name_H-M   'P 1'
#
loop_
_entity.id
_entity.type
_entity.pdbx_description
1 polymer ?
#
loop_
_entity_poly.entity_id
_entity_poly.type
_entity_poly.pdbx_seq_one_letter_code
_entity_poly.pdbx_strand_id
1 'polypeptide(L)'
;MGYYITLRAYELKLSSDEVKRLANALQGFSWDKLEYFQYSEGKLYPVDYSFKLVDEFEEELVFLSRAGVKGFLVFTGEEGEYFKYVLDGEGKVEVYDMVEIVYSPEPSTVLG
;
A
#
# COMPACT_ATOMS: atom_id res chain seq x y z
N MET A 1 -13.77 -1.03 -12.38
CA MET A 1 -13.03 -2.01 -13.22
C MET A 1 -11.66 -2.14 -12.58
N GLY A 2 -11.26 -3.31 -12.10
CA GLY A 2 -9.95 -3.48 -11.45
C GLY A 2 -8.89 -4.02 -12.42
N TYR A 3 -7.62 -3.82 -12.07
CA TYR A 3 -6.43 -4.28 -12.80
C TYR A 3 -5.48 -4.98 -11.84
N TYR A 4 -4.61 -5.86 -12.32
CA TYR A 4 -3.70 -6.60 -11.43
C TYR A 4 -2.48 -5.76 -11.06
N ILE A 5 -2.11 -5.83 -9.78
CA ILE A 5 -0.90 -5.20 -9.25
C ILE A 5 -0.11 -6.22 -8.44
N THR A 6 1.21 -6.07 -8.45
CA THR A 6 2.14 -6.90 -7.67
C THR A 6 2.87 -6.05 -6.64
N LEU A 7 2.84 -6.47 -5.38
CA LEU A 7 3.55 -5.80 -4.28
C LEU A 7 5.07 -5.96 -4.45
N ARG A 8 5.79 -4.84 -4.45
CA ARG A 8 7.25 -4.79 -4.56
C ARG A 8 7.94 -4.46 -3.25
N ALA A 9 7.37 -3.56 -2.48
CA ALA A 9 7.93 -3.14 -1.20
C ALA A 9 6.81 -2.62 -0.30
N TYR A 10 6.97 -2.80 1.01
CA TYR A 10 6.11 -2.18 2.00
C TYR A 10 6.89 -1.88 3.28
N GLU A 11 6.44 -0.85 3.97
CA GLU A 11 6.78 -0.63 5.38
C GLU A 11 5.48 -0.17 6.05
N LEU A 12 4.95 -0.98 6.96
CA LEU A 12 3.75 -0.63 7.72
C LEU A 12 4.08 -0.69 9.21
N LYS A 13 3.90 0.45 9.87
CA LYS A 13 4.15 0.62 11.29
C LYS A 13 2.83 0.87 11.99
N LEU A 14 2.59 0.09 13.03
CA LEU A 14 1.37 0.13 13.80
C LEU A 14 1.74 -0.09 15.26
N SER A 15 1.48 0.90 16.12
CA SER A 15 1.69 0.71 17.55
C SER A 15 0.50 -0.04 18.16
N SER A 16 0.78 -0.96 19.08
CA SER A 16 -0.23 -1.75 19.80
C SER A 16 -1.27 -0.88 20.52
N ASP A 17 -0.89 0.35 20.89
CA ASP A 17 -1.76 1.31 21.58
C ASP A 17 -2.69 2.05 20.60
N GLU A 18 -2.27 2.30 19.36
CA GLU A 18 -3.11 2.88 18.30
C GLU A 18 -4.16 1.89 17.81
N VAL A 19 -3.79 0.61 17.67
CA VAL A 19 -4.72 -0.50 17.35
C VAL A 19 -5.89 -0.57 18.33
N LYS A 20 -5.57 -0.58 19.63
CA LYS A 20 -6.59 -0.68 20.69
C LYS A 20 -7.41 0.59 20.81
N ARG A 21 -6.80 1.77 20.62
CA ARG A 21 -7.53 3.05 20.59
C ARG A 21 -8.51 3.10 19.43
N LEU A 22 -8.12 2.60 18.27
CA LEU A 22 -9.00 2.57 17.10
C LEU A 22 -10.11 1.52 17.22
N ALA A 23 -9.78 0.28 17.63
CA ALA A 23 -10.79 -0.77 17.83
C ALA A 23 -11.86 -0.35 18.84
N ASN A 24 -11.48 0.45 19.84
CA ASN A 24 -12.42 1.06 20.79
C ASN A 24 -13.16 2.28 20.21
N ALA A 25 -12.52 3.11 19.36
CA ALA A 25 -13.15 4.28 18.73
C ALA A 25 -14.12 3.88 17.60
N LEU A 26 -13.89 2.75 16.94
CA LEU A 26 -14.69 2.18 15.87
C LEU A 26 -15.32 0.87 16.36
N GLN A 27 -16.18 0.96 17.39
CA GLN A 27 -16.93 -0.17 17.92
C GLN A 27 -17.49 -1.03 16.77
N GLY A 28 -17.02 -2.28 16.66
CA GLY A 28 -17.46 -3.23 15.64
C GLY A 28 -16.50 -3.44 14.47
N PHE A 29 -15.31 -2.83 14.48
CA PHE A 29 -14.27 -3.21 13.52
C PHE A 29 -13.60 -4.53 13.92
N SER A 30 -13.72 -5.55 13.06
CA SER A 30 -12.96 -6.79 13.18
C SER A 30 -11.79 -6.77 12.20
N TRP A 31 -10.60 -7.13 12.68
CA TRP A 31 -9.42 -7.34 11.86
C TRP A 31 -9.61 -8.47 10.83
N ASP A 32 -10.60 -9.35 11.03
CA ASP A 32 -10.98 -10.41 10.08
C ASP A 32 -11.61 -9.86 8.79
N LYS A 33 -11.87 -8.54 8.72
CA LYS A 33 -12.40 -7.87 7.53
C LYS A 33 -11.32 -7.35 6.58
N LEU A 34 -10.05 -7.47 6.95
CA LEU A 34 -8.95 -7.08 6.08
C LEU A 34 -8.56 -8.28 5.24
N GLU A 35 -9.06 -8.35 4.01
CA GLU A 35 -8.79 -9.49 3.14
C GLU A 35 -7.32 -9.47 2.65
N TYR A 36 -6.74 -8.28 2.53
CA TYR A 36 -5.40 -8.09 2.00
C TYR A 36 -4.31 -7.99 3.07
N PHE A 37 -4.67 -7.98 4.37
CA PHE A 37 -3.72 -7.77 5.46
C PHE A 37 -3.92 -8.74 6.63
N GLN A 38 -2.81 -9.22 7.19
CA GLN A 38 -2.79 -10.02 8.41
C GLN A 38 -2.04 -9.27 9.52
N TYR A 39 -2.63 -9.27 10.71
CA TYR A 39 -1.98 -8.77 11.92
C TYR A 39 -1.40 -9.92 12.74
N SER A 40 -0.08 -9.94 12.94
CA SER A 40 0.61 -10.96 13.74
C SER A 40 1.80 -10.34 14.46
N GLU A 41 2.07 -10.77 15.70
CA GLU A 41 3.22 -10.32 16.50
C GLU A 41 3.40 -8.79 16.61
N GLY A 42 2.30 -8.03 16.64
CA GLY A 42 2.37 -6.56 16.74
C GLY A 42 2.70 -5.86 15.42
N LYS A 43 2.61 -6.58 14.29
CA LYS A 43 2.95 -6.08 12.95
C LYS A 43 1.84 -6.42 11.98
N LEU A 44 1.71 -5.57 10.96
CA LEU A 44 0.76 -5.73 9.86
C LEU A 44 1.51 -6.13 8.60
N TYR A 45 1.04 -7.18 7.94
CA TYR A 45 1.67 -7.75 6.75
C TYR A 45 0.64 -7.89 5.63
N PRO A 46 0.98 -7.50 4.40
CA PRO A 46 0.18 -7.87 3.23
C PRO A 46 0.21 -9.40 3.05
N VAL A 47 -0.95 -10.03 2.87
CA VAL A 47 -1.04 -11.50 2.69
C VAL A 47 -0.96 -11.93 1.23
N ASP A 48 -1.44 -11.09 0.31
CA ASP A 48 -1.40 -11.39 -1.11
C ASP A 48 -0.42 -10.47 -1.84
N TYR A 49 0.54 -11.10 -2.53
CA TYR A 49 1.59 -10.39 -3.23
C TYR A 49 1.15 -9.94 -4.62
N SER A 50 0.10 -10.55 -5.18
CA SER A 50 -0.45 -10.17 -6.48
C SER A 50 -1.96 -10.29 -6.47
N PHE A 51 -2.65 -9.16 -6.47
CA PHE A 51 -4.11 -9.14 -6.42
C PHE A 51 -4.66 -8.10 -7.42
N LYS A 52 -5.97 -8.15 -7.61
CA LYS A 52 -6.66 -7.18 -8.44
C LYS A 52 -6.94 -5.93 -7.61
N LEU A 53 -6.33 -4.81 -7.98
CA LEU A 53 -6.63 -3.52 -7.38
C LEU A 53 -8.09 -3.15 -7.67
N VAL A 54 -8.86 -3.00 -6.60
CA VAL A 54 -10.29 -2.69 -6.60
C VAL A 54 -10.57 -1.63 -5.52
N ASP A 55 -11.72 -0.97 -5.62
CA ASP A 55 -12.11 0.12 -4.72
C ASP A 55 -12.06 -0.32 -3.24
N GLU A 56 -12.40 -1.58 -2.95
CA GLU A 56 -12.34 -2.15 -1.60
C GLU A 56 -10.93 -2.16 -1.00
N PHE A 57 -9.88 -2.33 -1.81
CA PHE A 57 -8.50 -2.28 -1.31
C PHE A 57 -8.12 -0.87 -0.85
N GLU A 58 -8.53 0.17 -1.59
CA GLU A 58 -8.26 1.56 -1.20
C GLU A 58 -9.04 1.93 0.08
N GLU A 59 -10.27 1.42 0.23
CA GLU A 59 -11.03 1.56 1.48
C GLU A 59 -10.32 0.90 2.66
N GLU A 60 -9.72 -0.28 2.48
CA GLU A 60 -8.89 -0.92 3.50
C GLU A 60 -7.65 -0.08 3.84
N LEU A 61 -6.96 0.51 2.85
CA LEU A 61 -5.82 1.40 3.12
C LEU A 61 -6.22 2.66 3.90
N VAL A 62 -7.33 3.28 3.55
CA VAL A 62 -7.89 4.42 4.30
C VAL A 62 -8.25 4.00 5.72
N PHE A 63 -8.86 2.83 5.86
CA PHE A 63 -9.17 2.26 7.16
C PHE A 63 -7.90 2.07 8.01
N LEU A 64 -6.87 1.45 7.45
CA LEU A 64 -5.58 1.24 8.12
C LEU A 64 -4.91 2.57 8.48
N SER A 65 -4.93 3.55 7.58
CA SER A 65 -4.41 4.88 7.87
C SER A 65 -5.17 5.52 9.04
N ARG A 66 -6.50 5.46 9.06
CA ARG A 66 -7.29 5.92 10.23
C ARG A 66 -6.95 5.16 11.50
N ALA A 67 -6.55 3.89 11.38
CA ALA A 67 -6.07 3.04 12.48
C ALA A 67 -4.74 3.48 13.10
N GLY A 68 -4.13 4.56 12.59
CA GLY A 68 -2.80 4.98 12.99
C GLY A 68 -1.70 4.17 12.31
N VAL A 69 -2.02 3.33 11.32
CA VAL A 69 -0.98 2.69 10.51
C VAL A 69 -0.29 3.76 9.69
N LYS A 70 1.03 3.76 9.76
CA LYS A 70 1.89 4.68 9.02
C LYS A 70 2.87 3.93 8.15
N GLY A 71 3.20 4.52 7.01
CA GLY A 71 4.25 4.02 6.14
C GLY A 71 3.80 3.98 4.69
N PHE A 72 4.20 2.95 3.96
CA PHE A 72 3.94 2.88 2.52
C PHE A 72 3.79 1.46 1.97
N LEU A 73 3.15 1.39 0.81
CA LEU A 73 3.16 0.23 -0.09
C LEU A 73 3.56 0.68 -1.49
N VAL A 74 4.37 -0.13 -2.17
CA VAL A 74 4.78 0.07 -3.56
C VAL A 74 4.37 -1.12 -4.38
N PHE A 75 3.67 -0.86 -5.48
CA PHE A 75 3.19 -1.87 -6.40
C PHE A 75 3.66 -1.61 -7.83
N THR A 76 3.70 -2.68 -8.63
CA THR A 76 3.82 -2.59 -10.09
C THR A 76 2.57 -3.15 -10.77
N GLY A 77 2.02 -2.42 -11.73
CA GLY A 77 0.93 -2.87 -12.60
C GLY A 77 1.40 -3.74 -13.78
N GLU A 78 0.45 -4.30 -14.51
CA GLU A 78 0.71 -5.16 -15.68
C GLU A 78 1.43 -4.44 -16.83
N GLU A 79 1.24 -3.12 -16.96
CA GLU A 79 1.82 -2.30 -18.04
C GLU A 79 3.10 -1.54 -17.61
N GLY A 80 3.76 -1.97 -16.53
CA GLY A 80 4.96 -1.29 -16.01
C GLY A 80 4.66 -0.02 -15.22
N GLU A 81 3.40 0.17 -14.82
CA GLU A 81 2.96 1.25 -13.94
C GLU A 81 3.49 1.02 -12.52
N TYR A 82 3.80 2.11 -11.80
CA TYR A 82 4.23 2.04 -10.41
C TYR A 82 3.31 2.87 -9.53
N PHE A 83 2.73 2.22 -8.53
CA PHE A 83 1.83 2.85 -7.57
C PHE A 83 2.50 2.88 -6.21
N LYS A 84 2.57 4.07 -5.60
CA LYS A 84 2.99 4.19 -4.20
C LYS A 84 1.85 4.75 -3.37
N TYR A 85 1.39 3.96 -2.41
CA TYR A 85 0.42 4.37 -1.40
C TYR A 85 1.14 4.76 -0.12
N VAL A 86 0.92 5.98 0.37
CA VAL A 86 1.49 6.46 1.64
C VAL A 86 0.39 6.66 2.67
N LEU A 87 0.54 6.03 3.83
CA LEU A 87 -0.40 6.13 4.95
C LEU A 87 0.19 7.06 6.00
N ASP A 88 -0.54 8.13 6.32
CA ASP A 88 -0.12 9.15 7.29
C ASP A 88 -0.55 8.85 8.74
N GLY A 89 -1.44 7.88 8.93
CA GLY A 89 -1.98 7.53 10.24
C GLY A 89 -3.18 8.40 10.65
N GLU A 90 -3.69 9.26 9.75
CA GLU A 90 -4.84 10.14 9.98
C GLU A 90 -5.99 9.88 8.98
N GLY A 91 -5.83 8.87 8.11
CA GLY A 91 -6.85 8.50 7.13
C GLY A 91 -6.67 9.14 5.76
N LYS A 92 -5.51 9.75 5.47
CA LYS A 92 -5.16 10.13 4.10
C LYS A 92 -4.28 9.05 3.49
N VAL A 93 -4.51 8.86 2.20
CA VAL A 93 -3.74 7.97 1.34
C VAL A 93 -3.31 8.81 0.14
N GLU A 94 -2.00 9.00 -0.01
CA GLU A 94 -1.44 9.65 -1.19
C GLU A 94 -1.01 8.59 -2.19
N VAL A 95 -1.47 8.73 -3.43
CA VAL A 95 -1.12 7.85 -4.56
C VAL A 95 -0.17 8.60 -5.48
N TYR A 96 0.99 8.00 -5.74
CA TYR A 96 1.95 8.51 -6.71
C TYR A 96 2.03 7.53 -7.89
N ASP A 97 1.53 7.96 -9.05
CA ASP A 97 1.81 7.30 -10.33
C ASP A 97 3.23 7.66 -10.75
N MET A 98 4.17 6.74 -10.52
CA MET A 98 5.53 6.90 -11.04
C MET A 98 5.56 6.36 -12.46
N VAL A 99 5.38 7.25 -13.45
CA VAL A 99 5.72 6.93 -14.84
C VAL A 99 7.21 6.63 -14.88
N GLU A 100 7.58 5.43 -15.29
CA GLU A 100 8.98 5.03 -15.45
C GLU A 100 9.66 6.05 -16.39
N ILE A 101 10.59 6.85 -15.85
CA ILE A 101 11.51 7.60 -16.71
C ILE A 101 12.40 6.55 -17.34
N VAL A 102 12.05 6.14 -18.56
CA VAL A 102 12.92 5.32 -19.41
C VAL A 102 14.22 6.10 -19.55
N TYR A 103 15.26 5.65 -18.85
CA TYR A 103 16.62 6.07 -19.14
C TYR A 103 16.90 5.62 -20.58
N SER A 104 16.77 6.54 -21.52
CA SER A 104 17.32 6.37 -22.87
C SER A 104 18.84 6.36 -22.69
N PRO A 105 19.55 5.23 -22.90
CA PRO A 105 21.00 5.30 -22.96
C PRO A 105 21.33 6.24 -24.13
N GLU A 106 22.05 7.33 -23.84
CA GLU A 106 22.55 8.22 -24.87
C GLU A 106 23.17 7.37 -25.99
N PRO A 107 22.88 7.63 -27.28
CA PRO A 107 23.61 6.96 -28.34
C PRO A 107 25.08 7.35 -28.16
N SER A 108 25.88 6.38 -27.71
CA SER A 108 27.32 6.48 -27.62
C SER A 108 27.81 6.95 -28.99
N THR A 109 28.22 8.21 -29.05
CA THR A 109 28.81 8.79 -30.24
C THR A 109 30.09 8.00 -30.51
N VAL A 110 30.04 7.12 -31.50
CA VAL A 110 31.23 6.53 -32.08
C VAL A 110 31.95 7.67 -32.78
N LEU A 111 32.97 8.22 -32.13
CA LEU A 111 33.94 9.10 -32.77
C LEU A 111 34.74 8.24 -33.75
N GLY A 112 34.37 8.32 -35.03
CA GLY A 112 35.18 7.91 -36.16
C GLY A 112 35.93 9.09 -36.75
#